data_AF-A0A3S3KWQ5-F1
#
_entry.id   AF-A0A3S3KWQ5-F1
#
_cell.length_a   1.000
_cell.length_b   1.000
_cell.length_c   1.000
_cell.angle_alpha   90.00
_cell.angle_beta   90.00
_cell.angle_gamma   90.00
#
_symmetry.space_group_name_H-M   'P 1'
#
loop_
_entity.id
_entity.type
_entity.pdbx_description
1 polymer ?
#
loop_
_entity_poly.entity_id
_entity_poly.type
_entity_poly.pdbx_seq_one_letter_code
_entity_poly.pdbx_strand_id
1 'polypeptide(L)'
;MRMDDEPADKKRAVSAAVRRFPQFELSIHRLMGRSDGFQDMCEELAEAELALSRIDMVPPALREARRAEWQGLVDRLVGEVGAVLRADAARKPHAILWPPRQN
;
A
#
# COMPACT_ATOMS: atom_id res chain seq x y z
N MET A 1 4.07 -3.85 24.13
CA MET A 1 5.14 -3.60 23.16
C MET A 1 5.51 -4.95 22.56
N ARG A 2 5.01 -5.29 21.36
CA ARG A 2 5.40 -6.50 20.62
C ARG A 2 6.27 -6.02 19.47
N MET A 3 7.57 -6.30 19.53
CA MET A 3 8.56 -5.90 18.53
C MET A 3 8.84 -7.02 17.52
N ASP A 4 8.01 -8.07 17.48
CA ASP A 4 8.24 -9.28 16.67
C ASP A 4 7.28 -9.41 15.47
N ASP A 5 6.26 -8.55 15.35
CA ASP A 5 5.24 -8.61 14.27
C ASP A 5 5.60 -7.73 13.05
N GLU A 6 6.52 -6.77 13.20
CA GLU A 6 6.93 -5.80 12.17
C GLU A 6 7.35 -6.41 10.80
N PRO A 7 8.09 -7.54 10.72
CA PRO A 7 8.43 -8.13 9.44
C PRO A 7 7.28 -8.92 8.80
N ALA A 8 6.30 -9.38 9.59
CA ALA A 8 5.16 -10.15 9.09
C ALA A 8 4.11 -9.23 8.51
N ASP A 9 3.84 -8.10 9.17
CA ASP A 9 2.88 -7.11 8.69
C ASP A 9 3.36 -6.41 7.43
N LYS A 10 4.64 -6.03 7.40
CA LYS A 10 5.30 -5.51 6.19
C LYS A 10 5.22 -6.45 4.99
N LYS A 11 5.38 -7.77 5.20
CA LYS A 11 5.25 -8.77 4.11
C LYS A 11 3.81 -8.87 3.61
N ARG A 12 2.82 -8.79 4.50
CA ARG A 12 1.40 -8.78 4.12
C ARG A 12 1.05 -7.50 3.34
N ALA A 13 1.52 -6.35 3.83
CA ALA A 13 1.40 -5.05 3.17
C ALA A 13 1.97 -5.07 1.75
N VAL A 14 3.20 -5.57 1.56
CA VAL A 14 3.80 -5.75 0.23
C VAL A 14 2.94 -6.67 -0.65
N SER A 15 2.52 -7.82 -0.12
CA SER A 15 1.73 -8.79 -0.90
C SER A 15 0.37 -8.20 -1.32
N ALA A 16 -0.31 -7.47 -0.42
CA ALA A 16 -1.58 -6.80 -0.69
C ALA A 16 -1.45 -5.73 -1.77
N ALA A 17 -0.37 -4.94 -1.72
CA ALA A 17 -0.06 -3.93 -2.73
C ALA A 17 0.30 -4.55 -4.09
N VAL A 18 1.19 -5.56 -4.13
CA VAL A 18 1.60 -6.23 -5.36
C VAL A 18 0.44 -6.96 -6.04
N ARG A 19 -0.45 -7.61 -5.28
CA ARG A 19 -1.65 -8.26 -5.82
C ARG A 19 -2.58 -7.28 -6.56
N ARG A 20 -2.63 -6.02 -6.13
CA ARG A 20 -3.44 -4.97 -6.77
C ARG A 20 -2.72 -4.24 -7.89
N PHE A 21 -1.41 -4.08 -7.74
CA PHE A 21 -0.57 -3.27 -8.61
C PHE A 21 0.64 -4.06 -9.11
N PRO A 22 0.43 -5.17 -9.83
CA PRO A 22 1.53 -6.04 -10.28
C PRO A 22 2.53 -5.29 -11.17
N GLN A 23 2.05 -4.33 -11.99
CA GLN A 23 2.93 -3.50 -12.82
C GLN A 23 3.89 -2.57 -12.04
N PHE A 24 3.63 -2.34 -10.75
CA PHE A 24 4.40 -1.43 -9.90
C PHE A 24 5.21 -2.16 -8.82
N GLU A 25 5.39 -3.47 -8.93
CA GLU A 25 6.09 -4.30 -7.92
C GLU A 25 7.43 -3.70 -7.47
N LEU A 26 8.28 -3.28 -8.41
CA LEU A 26 9.58 -2.67 -8.10
C LEU A 26 9.44 -1.34 -7.34
N SER A 27 8.46 -0.52 -7.68
CA SER A 27 8.17 0.74 -6.98
C SER A 27 7.63 0.48 -5.58
N ILE A 28 6.76 -0.52 -5.42
CA ILE A 28 6.23 -0.95 -4.12
C ILE A 28 7.39 -1.36 -3.21
N HIS A 29 8.27 -2.28 -3.66
CA HIS A 29 9.42 -2.71 -2.85
C HIS A 29 10.34 -1.55 -2.46
N ARG A 30 10.57 -0.60 -3.38
CA ARG A 30 11.39 0.59 -3.11
C ARG A 30 10.75 1.51 -2.08
N LEU A 31 9.45 1.82 -2.24
CA LEU A 31 8.73 2.75 -1.37
C LEU A 31 8.54 2.17 0.02
N MET A 32 8.29 0.86 0.14
CA MET A 32 8.21 0.16 1.43
C MET A 32 9.50 0.25 2.25
N GLY A 33 10.66 0.49 1.63
CA GLY A 33 11.94 0.71 2.33
C GLY A 33 12.28 2.18 2.60
N ARG A 34 11.56 3.13 1.99
CA ARG A 34 11.95 4.55 1.96
C ARG A 34 10.90 5.50 2.52
N SER A 35 9.63 5.13 2.47
CA SER A 35 8.50 5.99 2.79
C SER A 35 7.64 5.32 3.84
N ASP A 36 7.77 5.78 5.08
CA ASP A 36 7.00 5.29 6.23
C ASP A 36 5.49 5.44 6.00
N GLY A 37 5.05 6.58 5.49
CA GLY A 37 3.63 6.78 5.12
C GLY A 37 3.14 5.86 4.01
N PHE A 38 4.02 5.37 3.12
CA PHE A 38 3.61 4.38 2.13
C PHE A 38 3.50 2.99 2.73
N GLN A 39 4.39 2.67 3.67
CA GLN A 39 4.30 1.44 4.45
C GLN A 39 3.00 1.40 5.25
N ASP A 40 2.68 2.47 5.98
CA ASP A 40 1.46 2.60 6.79
C ASP A 40 0.19 2.43 5.93
N MET A 41 0.11 3.07 4.76
CA MET A 41 -1.00 2.88 3.82
C MET A 41 -1.14 1.44 3.33
N CYS A 42 -0.02 0.75 3.07
CA CYS A 42 -0.06 -0.64 2.61
C CYS A 42 -0.42 -1.61 3.76
N GLU A 43 -0.05 -1.27 5.00
CA GLU A 43 -0.40 -1.99 6.22
C GLU A 43 -1.91 -1.89 6.47
N GLU A 44 -2.46 -0.68 6.47
CA GLU A 44 -3.90 -0.43 6.63
C GLU A 44 -4.71 -1.15 5.52
N LEU A 45 -4.17 -1.20 4.30
CA LEU A 45 -4.81 -1.92 3.20
C LEU A 45 -4.84 -3.43 3.44
N ALA A 46 -3.74 -4.01 3.91
CA ALA A 46 -3.67 -5.43 4.23
C ALA A 46 -4.60 -5.80 5.40
N GLU A 47 -4.72 -4.93 6.41
CA GLU A 47 -5.66 -5.09 7.51
C GLU A 47 -7.11 -5.02 7.04
N ALA A 48 -7.47 -4.05 6.21
CA ALA A 48 -8.82 -3.90 5.67
C ALA A 48 -9.24 -5.12 4.83
N GLU A 49 -8.32 -5.64 4.00
CA GLU A 49 -8.54 -6.89 3.28
C GLU A 49 -8.74 -8.09 4.21
N LEU A 50 -7.92 -8.20 5.25
CA LEU A 50 -8.00 -9.29 6.21
C LEU A 50 -9.34 -9.23 6.95
N ALA A 51 -9.82 -8.03 7.30
CA ALA A 51 -11.13 -7.83 7.90
C ALA A 51 -12.26 -8.25 6.96
N LEU A 52 -12.19 -7.92 5.66
CA LEU A 52 -13.14 -8.40 4.66
C LEU A 52 -13.10 -9.93 4.51
N SER A 53 -11.93 -10.55 4.53
CA SER A 53 -11.81 -12.01 4.46
C SER A 53 -12.36 -12.72 5.71
N ARG A 54 -12.47 -12.01 6.84
CA ARG A 54 -13.02 -12.51 8.11
C ARG A 54 -14.46 -12.04 8.35
N ILE A 55 -15.11 -11.44 7.35
CA ILE A 55 -16.45 -10.87 7.51
C ILE A 55 -17.49 -11.91 7.94
N ASP A 56 -17.31 -13.19 7.58
CA ASP A 56 -18.19 -14.27 8.00
C ASP A 56 -18.16 -14.53 9.51
N MET A 57 -17.09 -14.11 10.20
CA MET A 57 -16.98 -14.16 11.67
C MET A 57 -17.74 -13.02 12.35
N VAL A 58 -18.17 -12.00 11.60
CA VAL A 58 -18.97 -10.88 12.11
C VAL A 58 -20.45 -11.32 12.22
N PRO A 59 -21.18 -10.88 13.25
CA PRO A 59 -22.61 -11.16 13.38
C PRO A 59 -23.39 -10.80 12.10
N PRO A 60 -24.33 -11.65 11.62
CA PRO A 60 -25.05 -11.44 10.36
C PRO A 60 -25.67 -10.05 10.23
N ALA A 61 -26.24 -9.54 11.32
CA ALA A 61 -26.87 -8.22 11.38
C ALA A 61 -25.90 -7.06 11.11
N LEU A 62 -24.59 -7.27 11.27
CA LEU A 62 -23.55 -6.25 11.07
C LEU A 62 -22.66 -6.55 9.86
N ARG A 63 -22.80 -7.71 9.21
CA ARG A 63 -21.92 -8.12 8.11
C ARG A 63 -21.98 -7.16 6.93
N GLU A 64 -23.17 -6.77 6.50
CA GLU A 64 -23.30 -5.87 5.35
C GLU A 64 -22.74 -4.48 5.67
N ALA A 65 -23.04 -3.94 6.85
CA ALA A 65 -22.51 -2.65 7.30
C ALA A 65 -20.97 -2.67 7.40
N ARG A 66 -20.40 -3.70 8.05
CA ARG A 66 -18.95 -3.85 8.14
C ARG A 66 -18.32 -4.09 6.78
N ARG A 67 -18.93 -4.91 5.92
CA ARG A 67 -18.44 -5.14 4.56
C ARG A 67 -18.38 -3.83 3.79
N ALA A 68 -19.42 -3.01 3.84
CA ALA A 68 -19.45 -1.72 3.15
C ALA A 68 -18.36 -0.77 3.67
N GLU A 69 -18.18 -0.71 5.00
CA GLU A 69 -17.13 0.11 5.64
C GLU A 69 -15.73 -0.32 5.20
N TRP A 70 -15.39 -1.60 5.33
CA TRP A 70 -14.08 -2.12 4.94
C TRP A 70 -13.85 -2.05 3.43
N GLN A 71 -14.88 -2.27 2.62
CA GLN A 71 -14.79 -2.14 1.16
C GLN A 71 -14.51 -0.69 0.75
N GLY A 72 -15.15 0.28 1.41
CA GLY A 72 -14.88 1.70 1.20
C GLY A 72 -13.47 2.10 1.60
N LEU A 73 -12.96 1.55 2.71
CA LEU A 73 -11.58 1.75 3.14
C LEU A 73 -10.59 1.19 2.12
N VAL A 74 -10.81 -0.04 1.65
CA VAL A 74 -9.99 -0.66 0.60
C VAL A 74 -9.98 0.19 -0.67
N ASP A 75 -11.14 0.64 -1.15
CA ASP A 75 -11.24 1.43 -2.39
C ASP A 75 -10.46 2.75 -2.28
N ARG A 76 -10.63 3.44 -1.14
CA ARG A 76 -9.88 4.66 -0.83
C ARG A 76 -8.37 4.40 -0.83
N LEU A 77 -7.90 3.39 -0.10
CA LEU A 77 -6.49 3.05 0.01
C LEU A 77 -5.89 2.61 -1.32
N VAL A 78 -6.63 1.86 -2.14
CA VAL A 78 -6.22 1.52 -3.52
C VAL A 78 -6.01 2.81 -4.32
N GLY A 79 -6.92 3.78 -4.20
CA GLY A 79 -6.80 5.08 -4.83
C GLY A 79 -5.53 5.84 -4.41
N GLU A 80 -5.28 5.93 -3.10
CA GLU A 80 -4.14 6.62 -2.51
C GLU A 80 -2.80 5.94 -2.86
N VAL A 81 -2.68 4.63 -2.64
CA VAL A 81 -1.51 3.81 -3.00
C VAL A 81 -1.23 3.93 -4.51
N GLY A 82 -2.26 3.81 -5.34
CA GLY A 82 -2.13 3.95 -6.79
C GLY A 82 -1.65 5.33 -7.22
N ALA A 83 -2.08 6.40 -6.53
CA ALA A 83 -1.61 7.76 -6.80
C ALA A 83 -0.12 7.92 -6.46
N VAL A 84 0.32 7.40 -5.31
CA VAL A 84 1.73 7.41 -4.92
C VAL A 84 2.59 6.61 -5.90
N LEU A 85 2.15 5.43 -6.32
CA LEU A 85 2.88 4.61 -7.30
C LEU A 85 3.00 5.29 -8.66
N ARG A 86 1.93 5.93 -9.13
CA ARG A 86 1.99 6.74 -10.36
C ARG A 86 2.93 7.93 -10.23
N ALA A 87 2.94 8.60 -9.08
CA ALA A 87 3.85 9.72 -8.81
C ALA A 87 5.32 9.26 -8.74
N ASP A 88 5.60 8.11 -8.12
CA ASP A 88 6.95 7.50 -8.10
C ASP A 88 7.40 7.11 -9.51
N ALA A 89 6.53 6.49 -10.31
CA ALA A 89 6.83 6.14 -11.69
C ALA A 89 7.06 7.36 -12.58
N ALA A 90 6.33 8.46 -12.35
CA ALA A 90 6.52 9.73 -13.05
C ALA A 90 7.80 10.47 -12.60
N ARG A 91 8.28 10.21 -11.38
CA ARG A 91 9.54 10.72 -10.85
C ARG A 91 10.71 9.97 -11.50
N LYS A 92 11.01 10.31 -12.77
CA LYS A 92 12.29 9.97 -13.40
C LYS A 92 13.44 10.32 -12.44
N PRO A 93 14.44 9.45 -12.26
CA PRO A 93 15.62 9.83 -11.51
C PRO A 93 16.20 11.07 -12.18
N HIS A 94 16.35 12.14 -11.40
CA HIS A 94 17.08 13.36 -11.74
C HIS A 94 18.59 13.06 -11.84
N ALA A 95 18.96 11.92 -12.42
CA ALA A 95 20.31 11.65 -12.86
C ALA A 95 20.38 12.15 -14.31
N ILE A 96 21.33 13.03 -14.59
CA ILE A 96 21.53 13.77 -15.85
C ILE A 96 20.74 15.09 -15.94
N LEU A 97 20.94 15.99 -14.98
CA LEU A 97 21.03 17.42 -15.31
C LEU A 97 22.46 17.87 -15.01
N TRP A 98 23.38 17.40 -15.85
CA TRP A 98 24.75 17.90 -15.89
C TRP A 98 24.70 19.37 -16.36
N PRO A 99 25.28 20.34 -15.65
CA PRO A 99 25.39 21.69 -16.20
C PRO A 99 26.42 21.67 -17.34
N PRO A 100 26.14 22.20 -18.53
CA PRO A 100 27.17 22.35 -19.54
C PRO A 100 28.29 23.24 -18.95
N ARG A 101 29.51 22.69 -18.91
CA ARG A 101 30.69 23.44 -18.50
C ARG A 101 30.90 24.55 -19.54
N GLN A 102 30.81 25.79 -19.10
CA GLN A 102 31.13 26.99 -19.89
C GLN A 102 32.59 26.91 -20.35
N ASN A 103 32.84 27.05 -21.65
CA ASN A 103 34.15 27.40 -22.18
C ASN A 103 33.97 28.29 -23.42
#